data_AF-A0A9D5UUU5-F1
#
_entry.id   AF-A0A9D5UUU5-F1
#
_cell.length_a   1.000
_cell.length_b   1.000
_cell.length_c   1.000
_cell.angle_alpha   90.00
_cell.angle_beta   90.00
_cell.angle_gamma   90.00
#
_symmetry.space_group_name_H-M   'P 1'
#
loop_
_entity.id
_entity.type
_entity.pdbx_description
1 polymer ?
#
loop_
_entity_poly.entity_id
_entity_poly.type
_entity_poly.pdbx_seq_one_letter_code
_entity_poly.pdbx_strand_id
1 'polypeptide(L)'
;MSIVASELKLFASTVTNDTASNGGAISGTEIVGGVKNNVWPDVSQAERTAGSVKYRKVFIKVVNAQSLALTTARIFIETPTPGDDTVVLMSGTPTDTQAEADDYTRFYGAGTLDANISAGASTLAVNVEAGNASTGANIFRDGDLIRISDKATVDASSGNTEFVRLASSNAVSWNGNKATLTLASGVILANAYTASATRVASVLEVASIADAQAVWQRRTVPAGASSISGDKVIMAISGESA
;
A
#
# COMPACT_ATOMS: atom_id res chain seq x y z
N MET A 1 23.20 16.55 -2.75
CA MET A 1 21.93 17.30 -2.78
C MET A 1 20.84 16.32 -2.44
N SER A 2 19.89 16.68 -1.60
CA SER A 2 18.79 15.79 -1.22
C SER A 2 17.62 15.95 -2.18
N ILE A 3 16.95 14.85 -2.51
CA ILE A 3 15.62 14.89 -3.13
C ILE A 3 14.66 15.52 -2.11
N VAL A 4 13.89 16.53 -2.53
CA VAL A 4 12.87 17.15 -1.67
C VAL A 4 11.48 16.57 -1.97
N ALA A 5 10.56 16.66 -1.01
CA ALA A 5 9.23 16.04 -1.13
C ALA A 5 8.46 16.48 -2.39
N SER A 6 8.61 17.74 -2.83
CA SER A 6 7.96 18.26 -4.04
C SER A 6 8.47 17.66 -5.36
N GLU A 7 9.61 16.96 -5.32
CA GLU A 7 10.19 16.29 -6.48
C GLU A 7 9.69 14.85 -6.63
N LEU A 8 9.05 14.27 -5.60
CA LEU A 8 8.40 12.96 -5.69
C LEU A 8 6.97 13.12 -6.17
N LYS A 9 6.70 12.71 -7.40
CA LYS A 9 5.41 12.90 -8.06
C LYS A 9 4.79 11.59 -8.51
N LEU A 10 3.45 11.56 -8.55
CA LEU A 10 2.68 10.48 -9.12
C LEU A 10 2.21 10.87 -10.52
N PHE A 11 2.26 9.94 -11.46
CA PHE A 11 1.77 10.11 -12.83
C PHE A 11 0.81 8.98 -13.20
N ALA A 12 -0.18 9.30 -14.03
CA ALA A 12 -1.10 8.33 -14.59
C ALA A 12 -0.42 7.50 -15.68
N SER A 13 -0.97 6.31 -15.92
CA SER A 13 -0.67 5.53 -17.13
C SER A 13 -1.34 6.13 -18.37
N THR A 14 -0.85 5.78 -19.56
CA THR A 14 -1.38 6.27 -20.84
C THR A 14 -2.84 5.86 -21.08
N VAL A 15 -3.27 4.71 -20.54
CA VAL A 15 -4.65 4.25 -20.64
C VAL A 15 -5.19 4.06 -19.23
N THR A 16 -6.19 4.83 -18.84
CA THR A 16 -6.92 4.65 -17.58
C THR A 16 -8.37 4.31 -17.89
N ASN A 17 -8.72 3.02 -17.86
CA ASN A 17 -10.07 2.53 -18.09
C ASN A 17 -10.36 1.29 -17.23
N ASP A 18 -11.55 0.71 -17.37
CA ASP A 18 -11.97 -0.47 -16.60
C ASP A 18 -11.99 -1.74 -17.50
N THR A 19 -11.02 -1.87 -18.41
CA THR A 19 -10.87 -2.99 -19.35
C THR A 19 -9.47 -3.61 -19.27
N ALA A 20 -9.26 -4.75 -19.93
CA ALA A 20 -7.95 -5.42 -19.99
C ALA A 20 -6.81 -4.53 -20.53
N SER A 21 -7.13 -3.51 -21.35
CA SER A 21 -6.14 -2.59 -21.93
C SER A 21 -5.71 -1.45 -21.00
N ASN A 22 -6.31 -1.34 -19.81
CA ASN A 22 -5.94 -0.36 -18.80
C ASN A 22 -4.44 -0.47 -18.47
N GLY A 23 -3.76 0.62 -18.10
CA GLY A 23 -2.32 0.66 -17.87
C GLY A 23 -1.51 1.13 -19.08
N GLY A 24 -0.43 0.42 -19.40
CA GLY A 24 0.55 0.84 -20.39
C GLY A 24 1.63 1.75 -19.81
N ALA A 25 2.27 2.53 -20.68
CA ALA A 25 3.40 3.39 -20.33
C ALA A 25 2.99 4.56 -19.41
N ILE A 26 3.97 5.25 -18.84
CA ILE A 26 3.77 6.50 -18.11
C ILE A 26 3.24 7.59 -19.04
N SER A 27 2.28 8.38 -18.57
CA SER A 27 1.79 9.59 -19.25
C SER A 27 2.42 10.86 -18.66
N GLY A 28 2.21 12.00 -19.33
CA GLY A 28 2.58 13.33 -18.77
C GLY A 28 1.59 13.86 -17.73
N THR A 29 0.53 13.11 -17.41
CA THR A 29 -0.54 13.57 -16.51
C THR A 29 -0.17 13.30 -15.06
N GLU A 30 0.15 14.38 -14.33
CA GLU A 30 0.44 14.33 -12.90
C GLU A 30 -0.84 14.06 -12.08
N ILE A 31 -0.74 13.12 -11.14
CA ILE A 31 -1.77 12.80 -10.15
C ILE A 31 -1.44 13.58 -8.87
N VAL A 32 -2.06 14.74 -8.71
CA VAL A 32 -1.98 15.54 -7.49
C VAL A 32 -2.73 14.86 -6.34
N GLY A 33 -2.07 14.73 -5.20
CA GLY A 33 -2.65 14.17 -3.98
C GLY A 33 -3.76 15.04 -3.37
N GLY A 34 -4.69 14.42 -2.64
CA GLY A 34 -5.80 15.12 -1.98
C GLY A 34 -6.93 15.57 -2.92
N VAL A 35 -6.81 15.33 -4.22
CA VAL A 35 -7.84 15.64 -5.22
C VAL A 35 -8.80 14.45 -5.36
N LYS A 36 -10.10 14.70 -5.16
CA LYS A 36 -11.14 13.68 -5.33
C LYS A 36 -11.15 13.18 -6.77
N ASN A 37 -11.37 11.88 -6.94
CA ASN A 37 -11.51 11.19 -8.23
C ASN A 37 -10.27 11.21 -9.13
N ASN A 38 -9.11 11.59 -8.60
CA ASN A 38 -7.89 11.71 -9.40
C ASN A 38 -7.22 10.34 -9.69
N VAL A 39 -7.53 9.33 -8.88
CA VAL A 39 -7.09 7.92 -9.09
C VAL A 39 -8.32 7.03 -9.25
N TRP A 40 -9.24 7.11 -8.28
CA TRP A 40 -10.41 6.25 -8.21
C TRP A 40 -11.66 7.01 -8.59
N PRO A 41 -12.43 6.57 -9.61
CA PRO A 41 -13.71 7.19 -9.90
C PRO A 41 -14.70 6.95 -8.75
N ASP A 42 -15.78 7.75 -8.74
CA ASP A 42 -16.92 7.47 -7.87
C ASP A 42 -17.52 6.09 -8.20
N VAL A 43 -17.93 5.37 -7.16
CA VAL A 43 -18.60 4.07 -7.28
C VAL A 43 -20.11 4.32 -7.37
N SER A 44 -20.74 3.86 -8.44
CA SER A 44 -22.18 3.96 -8.66
C SER A 44 -22.97 3.02 -7.74
N GLN A 45 -24.27 3.26 -7.59
CA GLN A 45 -25.15 2.35 -6.82
C GLN A 45 -25.21 0.95 -7.47
N ALA A 46 -25.19 0.88 -8.81
CA ALA A 46 -25.18 -0.39 -9.53
C ALA A 46 -23.91 -1.19 -9.23
N GLU A 47 -22.74 -0.54 -9.25
CA GLU A 47 -21.46 -1.17 -8.89
C GLU A 47 -21.44 -1.62 -7.43
N ARG A 48 -22.01 -0.86 -6.49
CA ARG A 48 -22.12 -1.33 -5.10
C ARG A 48 -23.05 -2.53 -4.97
N THR A 49 -24.15 -2.54 -5.72
CA THR A 49 -25.13 -3.64 -5.66
C THR A 49 -24.53 -4.93 -6.24
N ALA A 50 -23.81 -4.84 -7.35
CA ALA A 50 -23.21 -5.99 -8.02
C ALA A 50 -21.84 -6.39 -7.44
N GLY A 51 -21.15 -5.47 -6.78
CA GLY A 51 -19.71 -5.54 -6.54
C GLY A 51 -18.92 -5.04 -7.74
N SER A 52 -17.71 -4.55 -7.50
CA SER A 52 -16.83 -4.00 -8.55
C SER A 52 -15.37 -4.23 -8.20
N VAL A 53 -14.57 -4.58 -9.21
CA VAL A 53 -13.10 -4.61 -9.12
C VAL A 53 -12.55 -3.64 -10.14
N LYS A 54 -11.68 -2.73 -9.70
CA LYS A 54 -11.03 -1.75 -10.58
C LYS A 54 -9.54 -1.72 -10.32
N TYR A 55 -8.77 -1.47 -11.37
CA TYR A 55 -7.32 -1.35 -11.31
C TYR A 55 -6.88 0.05 -11.72
N ARG A 56 -5.87 0.59 -11.07
CA ARG A 56 -5.23 1.84 -11.46
C ARG A 56 -3.73 1.67 -11.44
N LYS A 57 -3.11 1.85 -12.61
CA LYS A 57 -1.66 1.92 -12.74
C LYS A 57 -1.21 3.35 -12.55
N VAL A 58 -0.29 3.54 -11.61
CA VAL A 58 0.34 4.83 -11.33
C VAL A 58 1.86 4.68 -11.34
N PHE A 59 2.54 5.78 -11.61
CA PHE A 59 4.00 5.83 -11.69
C PHE A 59 4.53 6.79 -10.64
N ILE A 60 5.43 6.31 -9.79
CA ILE A 60 6.20 7.16 -8.88
C ILE A 60 7.45 7.62 -9.62
N LYS A 61 7.63 8.93 -9.75
CA LYS A 61 8.76 9.51 -10.47
C LYS A 61 9.46 10.58 -9.65
N VAL A 62 10.79 10.55 -9.66
CA VAL A 62 11.63 11.62 -9.13
C VAL A 62 11.80 12.66 -10.23
N VAL A 63 11.24 13.85 -10.04
CA VAL A 63 11.30 14.99 -10.96
C VAL A 63 12.25 16.02 -10.37
N ASN A 64 13.56 15.75 -10.49
CA ASN A 64 14.60 16.69 -10.09
C ASN A 64 15.52 17.06 -11.27
N ALA A 65 16.18 18.22 -11.17
CA ALA A 65 17.01 18.74 -12.26
C ALA A 65 18.30 17.92 -12.47
N GLN A 66 18.71 17.14 -11.47
CA GLN A 66 19.98 16.42 -11.41
C GLN A 66 19.85 14.91 -11.72
N SER A 67 18.65 14.42 -12.05
CA SER A 67 18.40 12.99 -12.30
C SER A 67 18.88 12.07 -11.16
N LEU A 68 18.65 12.49 -9.91
CA LEU A 68 19.00 11.65 -8.75
C LEU A 68 17.99 10.51 -8.63
N ALA A 69 18.48 9.34 -8.22
CA ALA A 69 17.63 8.20 -7.93
C ALA A 69 17.22 8.17 -6.46
N LEU A 70 15.97 7.78 -6.19
CA LEU A 70 15.54 7.41 -4.84
C LEU A 70 15.97 5.98 -4.56
N THR A 71 16.90 5.79 -3.64
CA THR A 71 17.45 4.48 -3.29
C THR A 71 16.73 3.89 -2.08
N THR A 72 16.70 2.55 -1.99
CA THR A 72 16.00 1.81 -0.92
C THR A 72 14.56 2.28 -0.72
N ALA A 73 13.89 2.54 -1.85
CA ALA A 73 12.54 3.04 -1.87
C ALA A 73 11.57 2.00 -1.28
N ARG A 74 10.70 2.47 -0.41
CA ARG A 74 9.71 1.72 0.35
C ARG A 74 8.35 2.31 0.01
N ILE A 75 7.51 1.49 -0.61
CA ILE A 75 6.18 1.88 -1.07
C ILE A 75 5.16 1.06 -0.29
N PHE A 76 4.16 1.72 0.29
CA PHE A 76 3.17 1.05 1.12
C PHE A 76 1.84 1.80 1.14
N ILE A 77 0.77 1.08 1.50
CA ILE A 77 -0.51 1.68 1.84
C ILE A 77 -0.44 2.14 3.29
N GLU A 78 -0.69 3.42 3.56
CA GLU A 78 -0.60 4.01 4.90
C GLU A 78 -1.86 3.75 5.72
N THR A 79 -3.03 3.82 5.09
CA THR A 79 -4.32 3.71 5.77
C THR A 79 -5.20 2.73 5.00
N PRO A 80 -5.71 1.66 5.63
CA PRO A 80 -6.75 0.83 5.02
C PRO A 80 -7.98 1.69 4.74
N THR A 81 -8.86 1.23 3.84
CA THR A 81 -10.09 1.97 3.53
C THR A 81 -10.97 2.01 4.79
N PRO A 82 -11.66 3.13 5.05
CA PRO A 82 -12.67 3.19 6.11
C PRO A 82 -13.95 2.39 5.80
N GLY A 83 -14.12 1.92 4.56
CA GLY A 83 -15.33 1.27 4.07
C GLY A 83 -15.26 -0.25 4.03
N ASP A 84 -16.26 -0.84 3.37
CA ASP A 84 -16.32 -2.27 3.11
C ASP A 84 -15.44 -2.70 1.93
N ASP A 85 -14.89 -1.73 1.20
CA ASP A 85 -13.98 -1.98 0.10
C ASP A 85 -12.57 -2.29 0.58
N THR A 86 -11.71 -2.69 -0.35
CA THR A 86 -10.31 -2.99 -0.06
C THR A 86 -9.43 -2.45 -1.16
N VAL A 87 -8.28 -1.89 -0.81
CA VAL A 87 -7.25 -1.52 -1.78
C VAL A 87 -5.95 -2.24 -1.48
N VAL A 88 -5.38 -2.84 -2.52
CA VAL A 88 -4.07 -3.49 -2.48
C VAL A 88 -3.15 -2.93 -3.54
N LEU A 89 -1.86 -2.95 -3.26
CA LEU A 89 -0.77 -2.51 -4.12
C LEU A 89 -0.07 -3.74 -4.73
N MET A 90 0.37 -3.65 -5.99
CA MET A 90 1.24 -4.62 -6.63
C MET A 90 2.38 -3.87 -7.33
N SER A 91 3.53 -4.52 -7.45
CA SER A 91 4.60 -4.02 -8.32
C SER A 91 4.18 -4.17 -9.78
N GLY A 92 4.37 -3.13 -10.59
CA GLY A 92 4.11 -3.18 -12.03
C GLY A 92 5.39 -3.08 -12.84
N THR A 93 5.30 -3.40 -14.13
CA THR A 93 6.34 -3.12 -15.12
C THR A 93 6.06 -1.80 -15.84
N PRO A 94 7.03 -1.21 -16.55
CA PRO A 94 6.82 0.06 -17.23
C PRO A 94 5.68 0.05 -18.25
N THR A 95 5.37 -1.10 -18.85
CA THR A 95 4.43 -1.19 -19.98
C THR A 95 3.28 -2.16 -19.79
N ASP A 96 3.25 -2.95 -18.71
CA ASP A 96 2.14 -3.88 -18.47
C ASP A 96 0.78 -3.19 -18.49
N THR A 97 -0.21 -3.97 -18.92
CA THR A 97 -1.63 -3.63 -18.88
C THR A 97 -2.32 -4.43 -17.78
N GLN A 98 -3.60 -4.15 -17.57
CA GLN A 98 -4.40 -4.88 -16.60
C GLN A 98 -4.50 -6.37 -16.95
N ALA A 99 -4.43 -6.73 -18.23
CA ALA A 99 -4.39 -8.12 -18.67
C ALA A 99 -3.24 -8.90 -18.02
N GLU A 100 -2.03 -8.32 -17.95
CA GLU A 100 -0.90 -8.95 -17.27
C GLU A 100 -0.99 -8.79 -15.74
N ALA A 101 -1.52 -7.66 -15.25
CA ALA A 101 -1.65 -7.41 -13.81
C ALA A 101 -2.67 -8.34 -13.13
N ASP A 102 -3.64 -8.89 -13.86
CA ASP A 102 -4.60 -9.87 -13.34
C ASP A 102 -3.91 -11.18 -12.90
N ASP A 103 -2.75 -11.51 -13.49
CA ASP A 103 -1.94 -12.67 -13.10
C ASP A 103 -1.02 -12.38 -11.90
N TYR A 104 -0.98 -11.14 -11.41
CA TYR A 104 -0.15 -10.79 -10.26
C TYR A 104 -0.67 -11.42 -9.00
N THR A 105 0.20 -12.21 -8.37
CA THR A 105 -0.15 -12.89 -7.13
C THR A 105 0.36 -12.17 -5.91
N ARG A 106 1.34 -11.25 -6.04
CA ARG A 106 1.94 -10.55 -4.89
C ARG A 106 1.26 -9.22 -4.64
N PHE A 107 0.47 -9.17 -3.58
CA PHE A 107 -0.26 -7.99 -3.13
C PHE A 107 0.33 -7.44 -1.84
N TYR A 108 0.35 -6.12 -1.70
CA TYR A 108 0.74 -5.40 -0.49
C TYR A 108 -0.47 -4.59 0.00
N GLY A 109 -0.61 -4.42 1.30
CA GLY A 109 -1.72 -3.66 1.87
C GLY A 109 -1.45 -3.24 3.31
N ALA A 110 -2.52 -2.83 3.98
CA ALA A 110 -2.48 -2.38 5.35
C ALA A 110 -3.58 -3.01 6.20
N GLY A 111 -3.38 -2.94 7.52
CA GLY A 111 -4.34 -3.29 8.54
C GLY A 111 -4.10 -2.47 9.81
N THR A 112 -4.86 -2.77 10.85
CA THR A 112 -4.75 -2.14 12.17
C THR A 112 -4.26 -3.12 13.20
N LEU A 113 -3.50 -2.63 14.17
CA LEU A 113 -3.03 -3.45 15.29
C LEU A 113 -4.24 -3.96 16.10
N ASP A 114 -4.28 -5.25 16.40
CA ASP A 114 -5.43 -5.89 17.07
C ASP A 114 -5.51 -5.58 18.56
N ALA A 115 -4.36 -5.51 19.24
CA ALA A 115 -4.26 -5.27 20.66
C ALA A 115 -3.01 -4.45 20.98
N ASN A 116 -3.03 -3.71 22.10
CA ASN A 116 -1.87 -2.96 22.57
C ASN A 116 -0.67 -3.90 22.71
N ILE A 117 0.50 -3.41 22.33
CA ILE A 117 1.75 -4.17 22.34
C ILE A 117 2.83 -3.36 23.04
N SER A 118 3.67 -4.04 23.81
CA SER A 118 4.79 -3.41 24.51
C SER A 118 6.05 -3.44 23.66
N ALA A 119 6.97 -2.52 23.94
CA ALA A 119 8.34 -2.63 23.45
C ALA A 119 8.94 -4.00 23.85
N GLY A 120 9.79 -4.55 23.00
CA GLY A 120 10.38 -5.87 23.14
C GLY A 120 9.56 -7.01 22.52
N ALA A 121 8.37 -6.75 22.00
CA ALA A 121 7.56 -7.79 21.38
C ALA A 121 8.16 -8.25 20.03
N SER A 122 8.16 -9.56 19.81
CA SER A 122 8.61 -10.22 18.58
C SER A 122 7.46 -10.78 17.73
N THR A 123 6.22 -10.59 18.19
CA THR A 123 5.00 -10.99 17.47
C THR A 123 3.94 -9.92 17.62
N LEU A 124 3.10 -9.75 16.61
CA LEU A 124 2.00 -8.80 16.61
C LEU A 124 0.80 -9.37 15.83
N ALA A 125 -0.41 -9.03 16.27
CA ALA A 125 -1.63 -9.40 15.56
C ALA A 125 -2.20 -8.19 14.83
N VAL A 126 -2.57 -8.37 13.57
CA VAL A 126 -3.06 -7.32 12.68
C VAL A 126 -4.41 -7.72 12.12
N ASN A 127 -5.41 -6.86 12.30
CA ASN A 127 -6.70 -6.98 11.64
C ASN A 127 -6.61 -6.34 10.26
N VAL A 128 -7.02 -7.08 9.23
CA VAL A 128 -7.06 -6.60 7.84
C VAL A 128 -8.49 -6.58 7.33
N GLU A 129 -8.72 -5.88 6.23
CA GLU A 129 -10.00 -5.95 5.52
C GLU A 129 -10.23 -7.36 4.96
N ALA A 130 -11.48 -7.82 4.86
CA ALA A 130 -11.78 -9.21 4.49
C ALA A 130 -11.16 -9.66 3.15
N GLY A 131 -11.11 -8.76 2.17
CA GLY A 131 -10.47 -9.00 0.87
C GLY A 131 -8.94 -9.10 0.93
N ASN A 132 -8.30 -8.74 2.04
CA ASN A 132 -6.84 -8.71 2.19
C ASN A 132 -6.28 -9.92 2.97
N ALA A 133 -7.15 -10.78 3.50
CA ALA A 133 -6.78 -11.97 4.29
C ALA A 133 -6.20 -13.12 3.46
N SER A 134 -5.86 -14.25 4.09
CA SER A 134 -5.28 -15.44 3.41
C SER A 134 -6.14 -15.99 2.28
N THR A 135 -7.46 -15.92 2.40
CA THR A 135 -8.42 -16.36 1.37
C THR A 135 -8.68 -15.26 0.32
N GLY A 136 -8.12 -14.07 0.53
CA GLY A 136 -8.16 -12.94 -0.38
C GLY A 136 -6.76 -12.62 -0.92
N ALA A 137 -6.35 -11.36 -0.85
CA ALA A 137 -5.08 -10.88 -1.41
C ALA A 137 -3.83 -11.35 -0.65
N ASN A 138 -3.98 -11.85 0.59
CA ASN A 138 -2.87 -12.32 1.42
C ASN A 138 -1.69 -11.31 1.45
N ILE A 139 -1.98 -10.13 2.02
CA ILE A 139 -1.10 -8.95 1.92
C ILE A 139 0.21 -9.08 2.70
N PHE A 140 0.25 -9.92 3.73
CA PHE A 140 1.46 -10.24 4.50
C PHE A 140 1.98 -11.62 4.13
N ARG A 141 3.29 -11.73 3.90
CA ARG A 141 4.01 -12.97 3.57
C ARG A 141 5.28 -13.11 4.37
N ASP A 142 5.76 -14.34 4.44
CA ASP A 142 7.06 -14.68 5.02
C ASP A 142 8.17 -13.86 4.34
N GLY A 143 9.06 -13.27 5.16
CA GLY A 143 10.17 -12.44 4.70
C GLY A 143 9.81 -10.99 4.35
N ASP A 144 8.54 -10.58 4.47
CA ASP A 144 8.16 -9.20 4.19
C ASP A 144 8.83 -8.21 5.13
N LEU A 145 9.21 -7.05 4.57
CA LEU A 145 9.37 -5.86 5.37
C LEU A 145 7.97 -5.31 5.69
N ILE A 146 7.71 -5.05 6.97
CA ILE A 146 6.49 -4.37 7.40
C ILE A 146 6.83 -3.01 8.00
N ARG A 147 5.90 -2.08 7.88
CA ARG A 147 5.87 -0.81 8.59
C ARG A 147 4.84 -0.91 9.70
N ILE A 148 5.21 -0.51 10.92
CA ILE A 148 4.28 -0.28 12.04
C ILE A 148 4.38 1.18 12.47
N SER A 149 3.26 1.86 12.64
CA SER A 149 3.27 3.27 13.05
C SER A 149 2.01 3.71 13.76
N ASP A 150 2.17 4.54 14.79
CA ASP A 150 1.09 5.27 15.47
C ASP A 150 1.03 6.77 15.07
N LYS A 151 1.84 7.21 14.11
CA LYS A 151 1.81 8.57 13.57
C LYS A 151 0.47 8.89 12.92
N ALA A 152 -0.05 10.09 13.16
CA ALA A 152 -1.35 10.52 12.61
C ALA A 152 -1.37 10.62 11.07
N THR A 153 -0.23 10.95 10.47
CA THR A 153 0.03 10.93 9.03
C THR A 153 1.45 10.45 8.79
N VAL A 154 1.80 10.09 7.54
CA VAL A 154 3.16 9.63 7.21
C VAL A 154 4.25 10.65 7.60
N ASP A 155 3.94 11.95 7.47
CA ASP A 155 4.87 13.06 7.73
C ASP A 155 4.72 13.67 9.13
N ALA A 156 3.89 13.09 10.02
CA ALA A 156 3.70 13.63 11.35
C ALA A 156 5.03 13.64 12.13
N SER A 157 5.29 14.74 12.84
CA SER A 157 6.49 14.91 13.68
C SER A 157 6.39 14.18 15.01
N SER A 158 5.18 13.80 15.43
CA SER A 158 4.90 13.03 16.64
C SER A 158 4.43 11.62 16.30
N GLY A 159 4.66 10.69 17.24
CA GLY A 159 4.44 9.26 17.07
C GLY A 159 5.69 8.53 16.57
N ASN A 160 5.62 7.21 16.63
CA ASN A 160 6.63 6.24 16.33
C ASN A 160 6.38 5.58 14.98
N THR A 161 7.45 5.24 14.28
CA THR A 161 7.42 4.43 13.06
C THR A 161 8.61 3.48 13.10
N GLU A 162 8.36 2.19 12.87
CA GLU A 162 9.39 1.18 12.74
C GLU A 162 9.19 0.39 11.44
N PHE A 163 10.31 0.00 10.82
CA PHE A 163 10.35 -0.92 9.70
C PHE A 163 11.04 -2.19 10.17
N VAL A 164 10.30 -3.29 10.25
CA VAL A 164 10.79 -4.56 10.79
C VAL A 164 10.53 -5.70 9.81
N ARG A 165 11.45 -6.67 9.78
CA ARG A 165 11.39 -7.81 8.87
C ARG A 165 10.62 -8.96 9.53
N LEU A 166 9.71 -9.58 8.80
CA LEU A 166 9.06 -10.83 9.18
C LEU A 166 10.01 -12.02 9.01
N ALA A 167 9.81 -13.08 9.80
CA ALA A 167 10.60 -14.31 9.63
C ALA A 167 10.51 -14.86 8.20
N SER A 168 11.55 -15.54 7.72
CA SER A 168 11.58 -16.08 6.35
C SER A 168 10.72 -17.33 6.16
N SER A 169 10.14 -17.86 7.24
CA SER A 169 9.26 -19.03 7.22
C SER A 169 8.31 -18.99 8.41
N ASN A 170 7.04 -19.36 8.20
CA ASN A 170 5.99 -19.39 9.23
C ASN A 170 5.83 -18.05 9.97
N ALA A 171 6.08 -16.94 9.27
CA ALA A 171 5.95 -15.62 9.87
C ALA A 171 4.49 -15.20 9.96
N VAL A 172 3.64 -15.69 9.07
CA VAL A 172 2.25 -15.28 9.00
C VAL A 172 1.33 -16.46 9.29
N SER A 173 0.52 -16.34 10.34
CA SER A 173 -0.57 -17.25 10.66
C SER A 173 -1.89 -16.51 10.58
N TRP A 174 -2.81 -17.01 9.76
CA TRP A 174 -4.10 -16.36 9.53
C TRP A 174 -5.23 -17.02 10.33
N ASN A 175 -6.08 -16.21 10.95
CA ASN A 175 -7.36 -16.61 11.51
C ASN A 175 -8.44 -15.65 11.01
N GLY A 176 -9.16 -16.06 9.96
CA GLY A 176 -10.05 -15.17 9.23
C GLY A 176 -9.30 -13.94 8.74
N ASN A 177 -9.78 -12.76 9.13
CA ASN A 177 -9.21 -11.47 8.75
C ASN A 177 -8.11 -10.97 9.71
N LYS A 178 -7.57 -11.85 10.56
CA LYS A 178 -6.50 -11.53 11.49
C LYS A 178 -5.23 -12.26 11.10
N ALA A 179 -4.14 -11.52 10.92
CA ALA A 179 -2.80 -12.06 10.72
C ALA A 179 -2.01 -11.96 12.03
N THR A 180 -1.56 -13.09 12.57
CA THR A 180 -0.48 -13.11 13.56
C THR A 180 0.85 -13.11 12.82
N LEU A 181 1.62 -12.04 13.01
CA LEU A 181 2.91 -11.80 12.38
C LEU A 181 4.03 -12.10 13.38
N THR A 182 5.01 -12.89 12.98
CA THR A 182 6.23 -13.19 13.74
C THR A 182 7.41 -12.49 13.09
N LEU A 183 8.09 -11.65 13.87
CA LEU A 183 9.27 -10.93 13.41
C LEU A 183 10.45 -11.90 13.23
N ALA A 184 11.41 -11.51 12.38
CA ALA A 184 12.62 -12.31 12.16
C ALA A 184 13.39 -12.53 13.48
N SER A 185 14.16 -13.62 13.54
CA SER A 185 14.95 -13.95 14.73
C SER A 185 15.83 -12.79 15.17
N GLY A 186 15.73 -12.41 16.46
CA GLY A 186 16.47 -11.29 17.04
C GLY A 186 15.88 -9.90 16.75
N VAL A 187 14.80 -9.81 15.96
CA VAL A 187 14.06 -8.57 15.74
C VAL A 187 12.94 -8.44 16.78
N ILE A 188 12.89 -7.29 17.43
CA ILE A 188 11.87 -6.89 18.40
C ILE A 188 11.41 -5.48 18.10
N LEU A 189 10.18 -5.13 18.46
CA LEU A 189 9.70 -3.75 18.41
C LEU A 189 10.43 -2.92 19.46
N ALA A 190 10.98 -1.77 19.07
CA ALA A 190 11.63 -0.84 19.98
C ALA A 190 10.60 -0.04 20.81
N ASN A 191 9.41 0.20 20.25
CA ASN A 191 8.37 1.01 20.87
C ASN A 191 7.15 0.18 21.29
N ALA A 192 6.39 0.74 22.23
CA ALA A 192 5.04 0.28 22.52
C ALA A 192 4.05 0.94 21.55
N TYR A 193 3.00 0.22 21.19
CA TYR A 193 1.96 0.70 20.28
C TYR A 193 0.56 0.41 20.85
N THR A 194 -0.38 1.32 20.58
CA THR A 194 -1.78 1.17 20.99
C THR A 194 -2.65 0.77 19.81
N ALA A 195 -3.54 -0.21 19.99
CA ALA A 195 -4.37 -0.74 18.92
C ALA A 195 -5.19 0.34 18.20
N SER A 196 -5.77 1.27 18.98
CA SER A 196 -6.62 2.35 18.47
C SER A 196 -5.91 3.32 17.53
N ALA A 197 -4.59 3.44 17.66
CA ALA A 197 -3.81 4.43 16.94
C ALA A 197 -2.77 3.82 16.01
N THR A 198 -2.66 2.49 15.85
CA THR A 198 -1.54 1.88 15.11
C THR A 198 -1.97 1.19 13.83
N ARG A 199 -1.31 1.55 12.74
CA ARG A 199 -1.42 0.92 11.42
C ARG A 199 -0.21 0.04 11.16
N VAL A 200 -0.45 -1.09 10.50
CA VAL A 200 0.59 -2.02 10.05
C VAL A 200 0.44 -2.26 8.56
N ALA A 201 1.51 -2.10 7.79
CA ALA A 201 1.49 -2.25 6.34
C ALA A 201 2.63 -3.13 5.85
N SER A 202 2.36 -3.99 4.86
CA SER A 202 3.42 -4.68 4.11
C SER A 202 4.07 -3.70 3.14
N VAL A 203 5.40 -3.74 3.02
CA VAL A 203 6.18 -2.77 2.25
C VAL A 203 6.70 -3.40 0.97
N LEU A 204 6.41 -2.75 -0.17
CA LEU A 204 7.07 -3.03 -1.44
C LEU A 204 8.45 -2.35 -1.42
N GLU A 205 9.50 -3.17 -1.46
CA GLU A 205 10.89 -2.72 -1.50
C GLU A 205 11.36 -2.59 -2.95
N VAL A 206 11.85 -1.40 -3.30
CA VAL A 206 12.40 -1.08 -4.61
C VAL A 206 13.81 -0.58 -4.42
N ALA A 207 14.79 -1.28 -5.00
CA ALA A 207 16.20 -0.99 -4.80
C ALA A 207 16.56 0.46 -5.20
N SER A 208 16.02 0.93 -6.32
CA SER A 208 16.25 2.27 -6.84
C SER A 208 15.13 2.70 -7.78
N ILE A 209 14.71 3.97 -7.67
CA ILE A 209 13.81 4.65 -8.60
C ILE A 209 14.61 5.76 -9.27
N ALA A 210 15.17 5.46 -10.44
CA ALA A 210 15.99 6.42 -11.21
C ALA A 210 15.17 7.28 -12.19
N ASP A 211 14.09 6.73 -12.75
CA ASP A 211 13.16 7.47 -13.61
C ASP A 211 11.73 7.32 -13.06
N ALA A 212 11.08 6.20 -13.31
CA ALA A 212 9.75 5.92 -12.78
C ALA A 212 9.59 4.47 -12.32
N GLN A 213 8.95 4.29 -11.17
CA GLN A 213 8.50 3.00 -10.68
C GLN A 213 7.00 2.85 -10.94
N ALA A 214 6.64 1.84 -11.74
CA ALA A 214 5.24 1.47 -11.96
C ALA A 214 4.70 0.67 -10.77
N VAL A 215 3.50 1.02 -10.33
CA VAL A 215 2.75 0.23 -9.36
C VAL A 215 1.29 0.17 -9.76
N TRP A 216 0.67 -0.95 -9.45
CA TRP A 216 -0.76 -1.15 -9.61
C TRP A 216 -1.46 -1.03 -8.26
N GLN A 217 -2.60 -0.36 -8.25
CA GLN A 217 -3.54 -0.44 -7.16
C GLN A 217 -4.77 -1.19 -7.65
N ARG A 218 -5.25 -2.17 -6.88
CA ARG A 218 -6.51 -2.86 -7.14
C ARG A 218 -7.48 -2.54 -6.02
N ARG A 219 -8.63 -1.99 -6.38
CA ARG A 219 -9.75 -1.71 -5.47
C ARG A 219 -10.84 -2.73 -5.70
N THR A 220 -11.30 -3.35 -4.63
CA THR A 220 -12.41 -4.29 -4.64
C THR A 220 -13.52 -3.72 -3.76
N VAL A 221 -14.69 -3.52 -4.35
CA VAL A 221 -15.92 -3.15 -3.64
C VAL A 221 -16.80 -4.41 -3.63
N PRO A 222 -17.07 -5.02 -2.46
CA PRO A 222 -17.94 -6.19 -2.40
C PRO A 222 -19.39 -5.83 -2.74
N ALA A 223 -20.17 -6.82 -3.18
CA ALA A 223 -21.60 -6.65 -3.41
C ALA A 223 -22.31 -6.29 -2.10
N GLY A 224 -23.18 -5.28 -2.16
CA GLY A 224 -23.87 -4.74 -0.99
C GLY A 224 -23.03 -3.80 -0.11
N ALA A 225 -21.83 -3.39 -0.55
CA ALA A 225 -20.99 -2.45 0.19
C ALA A 225 -21.73 -1.14 0.49
N SER A 226 -21.49 -0.60 1.69
CA SER A 226 -22.05 0.67 2.12
C SER A 226 -21.49 1.84 1.31
N SER A 227 -22.29 2.89 1.14
CA SER A 227 -21.79 4.16 0.62
C SER A 227 -21.31 5.05 1.77
N ILE A 228 -20.01 5.29 1.84
CA ILE A 228 -19.41 6.16 2.86
C ILE A 228 -18.86 7.41 2.20
N SER A 229 -19.11 8.57 2.82
CA SER A 229 -18.48 9.84 2.43
C SER A 229 -17.09 9.93 3.04
N GLY A 230 -16.10 10.36 2.25
CA GLY A 230 -14.73 10.52 2.73
C GLY A 230 -13.89 9.24 2.74
N ASP A 231 -14.37 8.19 2.06
CA ASP A 231 -13.57 7.01 1.81
C ASP A 231 -12.32 7.36 0.99
N LYS A 232 -11.14 7.06 1.57
CA LYS A 232 -9.84 7.46 1.06
C LYS A 232 -8.81 6.40 1.37
N VAL A 233 -7.86 6.24 0.44
CA VAL A 233 -6.65 5.45 0.64
C VAL A 233 -5.44 6.35 0.44
N ILE A 234 -4.47 6.22 1.34
CA ILE A 234 -3.21 6.94 1.27
C ILE A 234 -2.12 5.94 0.92
N MET A 235 -1.42 6.20 -0.18
CA MET A 235 -0.19 5.50 -0.54
C MET A 235 0.98 6.42 -0.21
N ALA A 236 2.01 5.86 0.41
CA ALA A 236 3.20 6.59 0.82
C ALA A 236 4.46 5.97 0.21
N ILE A 237 5.45 6.83 0.00
CA ILE A 237 6.77 6.47 -0.51
C ILE A 237 7.80 7.03 0.47
N SER A 238 8.78 6.21 0.86
CA SER A 238 9.92 6.60 1.68
C SER A 238 11.19 6.05 1.04
N GLY A 239 12.33 6.72 1.19
CA GLY A 239 13.61 6.27 0.64
C GLY A 239 14.69 7.30 0.93
N GLU A 240 15.90 7.03 0.47
CA GLU A 240 17.05 7.91 0.67
C GLU A 240 17.53 8.44 -0.69
N SER A 241 17.94 9.71 -0.75
CA SER A 241 18.60 10.24 -1.94
C SER A 241 19.99 9.62 -2.08
N ALA A 242 20.31 9.14 -3.29
CA ALA A 242 21.68 8.74 -3.65
C ALA A 242 22.69 9.89 -3.53
#